data_AF-A0A366KYA2-F1
#
_entry.id   AF-A0A366KYA2-F1
#
_cell.length_a   1.000
_cell.length_b   1.000
_cell.length_c   1.000
_cell.angle_alpha   90.00
_cell.angle_beta   90.00
_cell.angle_gamma   90.00
#
_symmetry.space_group_name_H-M   'P 1'
#
loop_
_entity.id
_entity.type
_entity.pdbx_description
1 polymer ?
#
loop_
_entity_poly.entity_id
_entity_poly.type
_entity_poly.pdbx_seq_one_letter_code
_entity_poly.pdbx_strand_id
1 'polypeptide(L)'
;MSSASQQATGNSRIVAKKGYTFVSVKMKVTNKTNETVDVDFSEVALLDVINMVKYPVSFVYQATVVAIPAKNKTTLEPQKSLKRILLITYPDKIKPELLEIGNDRYEIQFSK
;
A
#
# COMPACT_ATOMS: atom_id res chain seq x y z
N MET A 1 -6.88 12.85 11.62
CA MET A 1 -7.57 13.26 10.38
C MET A 1 -8.05 12.00 9.66
N SER A 2 -9.31 11.66 9.84
CA SER A 2 -10.02 10.59 9.10
C SER A 2 -10.99 11.25 8.11
N SER A 3 -11.52 10.66 7.06
CA SER A 3 -11.54 9.29 6.57
C SER A 3 -11.63 9.41 5.05
N ALA A 4 -10.94 8.56 4.29
CA ALA A 4 -11.40 8.32 2.93
C ALA A 4 -12.78 7.63 3.03
N SER A 5 -13.76 8.19 2.33
CA SER A 5 -15.15 7.74 2.40
C SER A 5 -15.28 6.36 1.77
N GLN A 6 -15.48 5.34 2.61
CA GLN A 6 -15.89 4.02 2.16
C GLN A 6 -17.36 4.08 1.73
N GLN A 7 -17.61 3.86 0.45
CA GLN A 7 -18.93 3.45 -0.03
C GLN A 7 -18.82 1.99 -0.46
N ALA A 8 -19.36 1.10 0.37
CA ALA A 8 -19.43 -0.33 0.13
C ALA A 8 -20.79 -0.68 -0.48
N THR A 9 -20.83 -0.85 -1.80
CA THR A 9 -21.83 -1.62 -2.56
C THR A 9 -21.15 -2.16 -3.82
N GLY A 10 -21.55 -3.37 -4.25
CA GLY A 10 -20.89 -4.14 -5.32
C GLY A 10 -20.43 -3.30 -6.52
N ASN A 11 -19.18 -3.50 -6.94
CA ASN A 11 -18.44 -2.67 -7.90
C ASN A 11 -18.02 -1.29 -7.38
N SER A 12 -17.52 -1.21 -6.15
CA SER A 12 -16.93 0.02 -5.63
C SER A 12 -15.64 0.37 -6.40
N ARG A 13 -15.75 1.27 -7.39
CA ARG A 13 -14.58 1.89 -8.01
C ARG A 13 -13.94 2.77 -6.95
N ILE A 14 -12.68 2.50 -6.61
CA ILE A 14 -11.92 3.38 -5.72
C ILE A 14 -11.62 4.65 -6.51
N VAL A 15 -12.22 5.76 -6.11
CA VAL A 15 -12.05 7.07 -6.74
C VAL A 15 -11.24 7.94 -5.79
N ALA A 16 -10.13 8.48 -6.26
CA ALA A 16 -9.36 9.43 -5.50
C ALA A 16 -10.17 10.73 -5.29
N LYS A 17 -9.93 11.41 -4.16
CA LYS A 17 -10.50 12.75 -3.94
C LYS A 17 -9.98 13.70 -5.03
N LYS A 18 -10.79 14.69 -5.45
CA LYS A 18 -10.38 15.72 -6.42
C LYS A 18 -9.01 16.32 -6.04
N GLY A 19 -8.08 16.34 -7.00
CA GLY A 19 -6.72 16.85 -6.83
C GLY A 19 -5.72 15.83 -6.27
N TYR A 20 -6.15 14.59 -6.08
CA TYR A 20 -5.34 13.47 -5.64
C TYR A 20 -5.51 12.29 -6.60
N THR A 21 -4.48 11.46 -6.65
CA THR A 21 -4.44 10.17 -7.34
C THR A 21 -3.98 9.12 -6.34
N PHE A 22 -3.91 7.87 -6.79
CA PHE A 22 -3.32 6.80 -6.00
C PHE A 22 -2.47 5.89 -6.87
N VAL A 23 -1.49 5.24 -6.22
CA VAL A 23 -0.82 4.07 -6.77
C VAL A 23 -1.32 2.83 -6.05
N SER A 24 -1.31 1.72 -6.78
CA SER A 24 -1.64 0.40 -6.25
C SER A 24 -0.37 -0.45 -6.23
N VAL A 25 0.15 -0.70 -5.03
CA VAL A 25 1.32 -1.57 -4.83
C VAL A 25 0.81 -2.98 -4.56
N LYS A 26 0.97 -3.86 -5.54
CA LYS A 26 0.65 -5.29 -5.40
C LYS A 26 1.88 -6.00 -4.86
N MET A 27 1.76 -6.61 -3.68
CA MET A 27 2.88 -7.29 -3.03
C MET A 27 2.53 -8.73 -2.64
N LYS A 28 3.56 -9.57 -2.65
CA LYS A 28 3.55 -10.91 -2.07
C LYS A 28 4.66 -10.94 -1.02
N VAL A 29 4.29 -11.18 0.23
CA VAL A 29 5.24 -11.37 1.34
C VAL A 29 5.27 -12.85 1.66
N THR A 30 6.46 -13.42 1.78
CA THR A 30 6.66 -14.83 2.13
C THR A 30 7.55 -14.89 3.37
N ASN A 31 7.05 -15.49 4.44
CA ASN A 31 7.85 -15.78 5.62
C ASN A 31 8.71 -17.02 5.33
N LYS A 32 10.02 -16.83 5.16
CA LYS A 32 10.98 -17.92 4.92
C LYS A 32 11.62 -18.46 6.21
N THR A 33 11.25 -17.91 7.36
CA THR A 33 11.80 -18.32 8.67
C THR A 33 11.02 -19.52 9.22
N ASN A 34 11.47 -20.02 10.38
CA ASN A 34 10.81 -21.09 11.13
C ASN A 34 9.91 -20.55 12.26
N GLU A 35 9.75 -19.23 12.36
CA GLU A 35 9.00 -18.56 13.41
C GLU A 35 7.82 -17.78 12.82
N THR A 36 6.79 -17.53 13.62
CA THR A 36 5.73 -16.59 13.24
C THR A 36 6.28 -15.18 13.28
N VAL A 37 6.09 -14.43 12.19
CA VAL A 37 6.56 -13.04 12.09
C VAL A 37 5.40 -12.06 12.06
N ASP A 38 5.59 -10.91 12.69
CA ASP A 38 4.67 -9.79 12.54
C ASP A 38 5.00 -9.02 11.26
N VAL A 39 3.95 -8.71 10.49
CA VAL A 39 4.04 -7.92 9.26
C VAL A 39 3.22 -6.66 9.43
N ASP A 40 3.86 -5.51 9.24
CA ASP A 40 3.24 -4.19 9.33
C ASP A 40 3.31 -3.44 8.00
N PHE A 41 2.18 -3.37 7.29
CA PHE A 41 2.07 -2.63 6.03
C PHE A 41 2.03 -1.11 6.22
N SER A 42 1.93 -0.60 7.46
CA SER A 42 1.99 0.85 7.71
C SER A 42 3.40 1.42 7.57
N GLU A 43 4.42 0.56 7.54
CA GLU A 43 5.81 0.94 7.28
C GLU A 43 6.09 1.21 5.79
N VAL A 44 5.12 0.95 4.91
CA VAL A 44 5.22 1.25 3.48
C VAL A 44 4.77 2.67 3.20
N ALA A 45 5.53 3.39 2.38
CA ALA A 45 5.15 4.73 1.92
C ALA A 45 5.77 5.06 0.57
N LEU A 46 5.16 6.03 -0.12
CA LEU A 46 5.83 6.72 -1.21
C LEU A 46 6.63 7.90 -0.65
N LEU A 47 7.79 8.15 -1.23
CA LEU A 47 8.60 9.34 -0.96
C LEU A 47 8.64 10.22 -2.19
N ASP A 48 8.33 11.49 -1.97
CA ASP A 48 8.65 12.59 -2.87
C ASP A 48 9.95 13.23 -2.38
N VAL A 49 11.03 13.00 -3.13
CA VAL A 49 12.37 13.47 -2.74
C VAL A 49 12.57 14.95 -3.04
N ILE A 50 11.78 15.53 -3.95
CA ILE A 50 11.85 16.94 -4.32
C ILE A 50 11.25 17.80 -3.20
N ASN A 51 10.07 17.43 -2.72
CA ASN A 51 9.37 18.18 -1.67
C ASN A 51 9.65 17.65 -0.26
N MET A 52 10.42 16.56 -0.13
CA MET A 52 10.75 15.89 1.14
C MET A 52 9.51 15.45 1.92
N VAL A 53 8.53 14.86 1.23
CA VAL A 53 7.25 14.41 1.82
C VAL A 53 7.11 12.90 1.71
N LYS A 54 6.62 12.28 2.79
CA LYS A 54 6.26 10.85 2.86
C LYS A 54 4.75 10.68 2.81
N TYR A 55 4.27 9.85 1.87
CA TYR A 55 2.86 9.51 1.72
C TYR A 55 2.62 8.06 2.19
N PRO A 56 1.99 7.85 3.36
CA PRO A 56 1.79 6.52 3.92
C PRO A 56 0.65 5.76 3.21
N VAL A 57 0.62 4.43 3.43
CA VAL A 57 -0.50 3.59 3.01
C VAL A 57 -1.82 4.11 3.56
N SER A 58 -2.75 4.37 2.64
CA SER A 58 -4.11 4.82 2.93
C SER A 58 -5.04 3.63 3.19
N PHE A 59 -4.89 2.55 2.41
CA PHE A 59 -5.70 1.35 2.54
C PHE A 59 -4.93 0.08 2.19
N VAL A 60 -5.28 -1.02 2.86
CA VAL A 60 -4.76 -2.36 2.59
C VAL A 60 -5.91 -3.28 2.20
N TYR A 61 -5.72 -4.04 1.12
CA TYR A 61 -6.68 -5.04 0.65
C TYR A 61 -6.02 -6.40 0.50
N GLN A 62 -6.81 -7.46 0.64
CA GLN A 62 -6.43 -8.79 0.17
C GLN A 62 -6.43 -8.82 -1.36
N ALA A 63 -5.40 -9.40 -1.95
CA ALA A 63 -5.27 -9.53 -3.40
C ALA A 63 -6.02 -10.77 -3.92
N THR A 64 -7.35 -10.76 -3.78
CA THR A 64 -8.30 -11.78 -4.27
C THR A 64 -9.05 -11.28 -5.52
N VAL A 65 -9.88 -12.13 -6.13
CA VAL A 65 -10.70 -11.77 -7.31
C VAL A 65 -11.54 -10.51 -7.05
N VAL A 66 -12.08 -10.41 -5.83
CA VAL A 66 -12.69 -9.19 -5.30
C VAL A 66 -11.73 -8.62 -4.26
N ALA A 67 -11.41 -7.32 -4.33
CA ALA A 67 -10.54 -6.69 -3.34
C ALA A 67 -11.29 -6.55 -1.99
N ILE A 68 -10.83 -7.26 -0.97
CA ILE A 68 -11.45 -7.26 0.37
C ILE A 68 -10.58 -6.41 1.32
N PRO A 69 -11.13 -5.44 2.05
CA PRO A 69 -10.38 -4.67 3.05
C PRO A 69 -9.63 -5.59 4.03
N ALA A 70 -8.40 -5.25 4.35
CA ALA A 70 -7.56 -6.02 5.26
C ALA A 70 -6.91 -5.10 6.31
N LYS A 71 -6.44 -5.72 7.41
CA LYS A 71 -5.70 -5.01 8.45
C LYS A 71 -4.29 -4.65 7.97
N ASN A 72 -3.76 -3.53 8.48
CA ASN A 72 -2.38 -3.10 8.24
C ASN A 72 -1.36 -3.99 8.95
N LYS A 73 -1.73 -4.58 10.09
CA LYS A 73 -0.88 -5.50 10.86
C LYS A 73 -1.46 -6.89 10.81
N THR A 74 -0.61 -7.89 10.63
CA THR A 74 -0.97 -9.30 10.65
C THR A 74 0.22 -10.14 11.07
N THR A 75 -0.05 -11.30 11.67
CA THR A 75 0.96 -12.34 11.82
C THR A 75 1.07 -13.15 10.53
N LEU A 76 2.24 -13.72 10.26
CA LEU A 76 2.49 -14.62 9.15
C LEU A 76 3.26 -15.84 9.65
N GLU A 77 2.59 -17.00 9.64
CA GLU A 77 3.16 -18.28 10.05
C GLU A 77 4.38 -18.69 9.20
N PRO A 78 5.24 -19.60 9.71
CA PRO A 78 6.38 -20.13 8.98
C PRO A 78 6.02 -20.67 7.59
N GLN A 79 6.85 -20.37 6.60
CA GLN A 79 6.72 -20.84 5.20
C GLN A 79 5.43 -20.39 4.49
N LYS A 80 4.59 -19.56 5.12
CA LYS A 80 3.38 -19.03 4.49
C LYS A 80 3.68 -17.80 3.66
N SER A 81 2.78 -17.55 2.70
CA SER A 81 2.78 -16.35 1.89
C SER A 81 1.45 -15.62 2.02
N LEU A 82 1.51 -14.29 2.03
CA LEU A 82 0.35 -13.43 1.94
C LEU A 82 0.47 -12.56 0.69
N LYS A 83 -0.66 -12.22 0.08
CA LYS A 83 -0.74 -11.23 -0.99
C LYS A 83 -1.58 -10.04 -0.53
N ARG A 84 -1.10 -8.83 -0.78
CA ARG A 84 -1.79 -7.59 -0.45
C ARG A 84 -1.73 -6.60 -1.60
N ILE A 85 -2.73 -5.73 -1.63
CA ILE A 85 -2.76 -4.53 -2.44
C ILE A 85 -2.74 -3.36 -1.48
N LEU A 86 -1.71 -2.53 -1.56
CA LEU A 86 -1.59 -1.30 -0.79
C LEU A 86 -1.98 -0.13 -1.68
N LEU A 87 -2.91 0.70 -1.22
CA LEU A 87 -3.24 1.95 -1.89
C LEU A 87 -2.60 3.10 -1.15
N ILE A 88 -1.84 3.90 -1.88
CA ILE A 88 -1.16 5.09 -1.37
C ILE A 88 -1.67 6.27 -2.18
N THR A 89 -2.31 7.22 -1.50
CA THR A 89 -2.88 8.42 -2.12
C THR A 89 -1.92 9.60 -2.00
N TYR A 90 -1.75 10.36 -3.09
CA TYR A 90 -0.88 11.53 -3.16
C TYR A 90 -1.46 12.60 -4.12
N PRO A 91 -1.06 13.87 -4.02
CA PRO A 91 -1.57 14.92 -4.91
C PRO A 91 -1.18 14.69 -6.38
N ASP A 92 -2.09 14.96 -7.32
CA ASP A 92 -1.91 14.67 -8.77
C ASP A 92 -0.68 15.33 -9.41
N LYS A 93 -0.20 16.43 -8.83
CA LYS A 93 0.92 17.22 -9.33
C LYS A 93 2.27 16.72 -8.84
N ILE A 94 2.27 15.74 -7.94
CA ILE A 94 3.47 15.16 -7.35
C ILE A 94 3.81 13.87 -8.08
N LYS A 95 5.10 13.63 -8.29
CA LYS A 95 5.59 12.38 -8.86
C LYS A 95 6.53 11.72 -7.84
N PRO A 96 6.01 10.91 -6.91
CA PRO A 96 6.87 10.23 -5.96
C PRO A 96 7.86 9.32 -6.68
N GLU A 97 9.14 9.43 -6.32
CA GLU A 97 10.24 8.77 -7.00
C GLU A 97 10.62 7.45 -6.32
N LEU A 98 10.39 7.33 -5.01
CA LEU A 98 10.79 6.17 -4.24
C LEU A 98 9.60 5.52 -3.53
N LEU A 99 9.68 4.20 -3.39
CA LEU A 99 8.89 3.41 -2.45
C LEU A 99 9.79 3.09 -1.25
N GLU A 100 9.37 3.45 -0.06
CA GLU A 100 10.02 3.08 1.20
C GLU A 100 9.27 1.91 1.83
N ILE A 101 10.01 0.90 2.30
CA ILE A 101 9.50 -0.26 3.04
C ILE A 101 10.40 -0.42 4.26
N GLY A 102 9.90 -0.05 5.44
CA GLY A 102 10.74 0.02 6.64
C GLY A 102 11.84 1.07 6.46
N ASN A 103 13.10 0.64 6.44
CA ASN A 103 14.26 1.51 6.21
C ASN A 103 14.83 1.41 4.78
N ASP A 104 14.30 0.51 3.96
CA ASP A 104 14.79 0.28 2.60
C ASP A 104 14.02 1.14 1.59
N ARG A 105 14.74 1.60 0.55
CA ARG A 105 14.19 2.47 -0.50
C ARG A 105 14.38 1.86 -1.87
N TYR A 106 13.34 1.94 -2.68
CA TYR A 106 13.27 1.35 -4.01
C TYR A 106 12.82 2.41 -5.02
N GLU A 107 13.54 2.54 -6.13
CA GLU A 107 13.13 3.46 -7.20
C GLU A 107 11.87 2.97 -7.90
N ILE A 108 10.95 3.90 -8.16
CA ILE A 108 9.72 3.63 -8.91
C ILE A 108 9.97 3.89 -10.39
N GLN A 109 9.94 2.81 -11.17
CA GLN A 109 9.99 2.91 -12.63
C GLN A 109 8.57 3.08 -13.18
N PHE A 110 8.27 4.28 -13.66
CA PHE A 110 7.04 4.54 -14.40
C PHE A 110 7.22 4.06 -15.84
N SER A 111 6.41 3.09 -16.27
CA SER A 111 6.31 2.75 -17.69
C SER A 111 5.75 3.93 -18.47
N LYS A 112 6.36 4.24 -19.62
CA LYS A 112 5.88 5.26 -20.57
C LYS A 112 4.54 4.88 -21.19
#